data_AF-A0A0E0I5N2-F1
#
_entry.id   AF-A0A0E0I5N2-F1
#
_cell.length_a   1.000
_cell.length_b   1.000
_cell.length_c   1.000
_cell.angle_alpha   90.00
_cell.angle_beta   90.00
_cell.angle_gamma   90.00
#
_symmetry.space_group_name_H-M   'P 1'
#
loop_
_entity.id
_entity.type
_entity.pdbx_description
1 polymer ?
#
loop_
_entity_poly.entity_id
_entity_poly.type
_entity_poly.pdbx_seq_one_letter_code
_entity_poly.pdbx_strand_id
1 'polypeptide(L)'
;MENRRHPAWAIFMEDDKEDICFKMEKAFCPPKLAEGNPCLEYIKYIILPWFGMFEVVQKKGNGGKKTFLSMEELTADYESGALHPADVKLALEKSLNEILQPVRDHFGRNGEAKDLVEAIGECYGAD
;
A
#
# COMPACT_ATOMS: atom_id res chain seq x y z
N MET A 1 16.26 0.18 11.22
CA MET A 1 15.71 0.47 12.56
C MET A 1 15.13 1.88 12.67
N GLU A 2 15.59 2.84 11.86
CA GLU A 2 15.10 4.22 11.85
C GLU A 2 13.61 4.38 11.49
N ASN A 3 13.10 3.61 10.51
CA ASN A 3 11.68 3.64 10.14
C ASN A 3 10.73 3.16 11.25
N ARG A 4 11.22 2.42 12.26
CA ARG A 4 10.41 2.00 13.41
C ARG A 4 10.14 3.14 14.40
N ARG A 5 10.84 4.28 14.28
CA ARG A 5 10.62 5.49 15.09
C ARG A 5 9.53 6.40 14.54
N HIS A 6 9.14 6.20 13.27
CA HIS A 6 8.08 6.95 12.62
C HIS A 6 7.07 5.95 12.07
N PRO A 7 6.13 5.47 12.90
CA PRO A 7 5.22 4.38 12.52
C PRO A 7 4.39 4.70 11.26
N ALA A 8 4.23 5.98 10.94
CA ALA A 8 3.57 6.46 9.73
C ALA A 8 4.35 6.25 8.41
N TRP A 9 5.63 5.89 8.46
CA TRP A 9 6.51 5.84 7.28
C TRP A 9 6.69 4.45 6.68
N ALA A 10 6.31 3.40 7.40
CA ALA A 10 6.43 2.02 6.95
C ALA A 10 5.11 1.27 7.15
N ILE A 11 4.77 0.43 6.18
CA ILE A 11 3.68 -0.53 6.31
C ILE A 11 4.21 -1.77 7.04
N PHE A 12 3.55 -2.15 8.12
CA PHE A 12 3.86 -3.35 8.89
C PHE A 12 2.88 -4.48 8.57
N MET A 13 3.24 -5.71 8.95
CA MET A 13 2.44 -6.90 8.61
C MET A 13 1.18 -7.00 9.46
N GLU A 14 1.22 -6.39 10.64
CA GLU A 14 0.16 -6.30 11.64
C GLU A 14 -0.75 -5.08 11.47
N ASP A 15 -0.41 -4.14 10.56
CA ASP A 15 -1.21 -2.94 10.32
C ASP A 15 -2.66 -3.30 9.98
N ASP A 16 -3.61 -2.64 10.64
CA ASP A 16 -5.02 -2.77 10.32
C ASP A 16 -5.40 -1.94 9.07
N LYS A 17 -6.69 -1.89 8.73
CA LYS A 17 -7.12 -1.19 7.50
C LYS A 17 -6.94 0.32 7.64
N GLU A 18 -7.19 0.83 8.84
CA GLU A 18 -7.11 2.23 9.22
C GLU A 18 -5.66 2.72 9.17
N ASP A 19 -4.71 1.92 9.66
CA ASP A 19 -3.28 2.17 9.57
C ASP A 19 -2.81 2.27 8.12
N ILE A 20 -3.19 1.30 7.28
CA ILE A 20 -2.83 1.32 5.85
C ILE A 20 -3.43 2.55 5.16
N CYS A 21 -4.70 2.87 5.42
CA CYS A 21 -5.35 4.07 4.88
C CYS A 21 -4.59 5.35 5.28
N PHE A 22 -4.25 5.50 6.57
CA PHE A 22 -3.50 6.65 7.07
C PHE A 22 -2.12 6.77 6.42
N LYS A 23 -1.39 5.64 6.30
CA LYS A 23 -0.06 5.60 5.66
C LYS A 23 -0.13 5.93 4.18
N MET A 24 -1.14 5.43 3.45
CA MET A 24 -1.36 5.77 2.03
C MET A 24 -1.72 7.24 1.84
N GLU A 25 -2.49 7.84 2.75
CA GLU A 25 -2.77 9.27 2.73
C GLU A 25 -1.46 10.09 2.80
N LYS A 26 -0.55 9.73 3.73
CA LYS A 26 0.73 10.43 3.94
C LYS A 26 1.83 10.05 2.96
N ALA A 27 1.71 8.93 2.26
CA ALA A 27 2.74 8.45 1.35
C ALA A 27 3.14 9.49 0.29
N PHE A 28 4.43 9.62 0.01
CA PHE A 28 4.90 10.48 -1.06
C PHE A 28 4.47 9.91 -2.42
N CYS A 29 3.72 10.67 -3.21
CA CYS A 29 3.26 10.27 -4.54
C CYS A 29 3.08 11.52 -5.43
N PRO A 30 4.18 12.14 -5.86
CA PRO A 30 4.14 13.37 -6.66
C PRO A 30 3.51 13.12 -8.03
N PRO A 31 2.65 14.01 -8.55
CA PRO A 31 2.03 13.86 -9.86
C PRO A 31 3.08 13.85 -10.97
N LYS A 32 2.92 12.97 -11.95
CA LYS A 32 3.77 12.86 -13.15
C LYS A 32 5.25 12.58 -12.92
N LEU A 33 5.64 12.18 -11.71
CA LEU A 33 7.00 11.77 -11.38
C LEU A 33 6.99 10.32 -10.89
N ALA A 34 7.43 9.40 -11.76
CA ALA A 34 7.50 7.98 -11.44
C ALA A 34 8.81 7.58 -10.77
N GLU A 35 9.92 8.22 -11.15
CA GLU A 35 11.23 7.97 -10.56
C GLU A 35 11.25 8.28 -9.05
N GLY A 36 11.72 7.31 -8.25
CA GLY A 36 11.78 7.42 -6.79
C GLY A 36 10.42 7.52 -6.09
N ASN A 37 9.32 7.22 -6.78
CA ASN A 37 7.98 7.25 -6.19
C ASN A 37 7.70 5.95 -5.42
N PRO A 38 7.65 5.99 -4.07
CA PRO A 38 7.54 4.78 -3.26
C PRO A 38 6.23 4.00 -3.54
N CYS A 39 5.14 4.68 -3.92
CA CYS A 39 3.90 4.00 -4.28
C CYS A 39 4.09 3.13 -5.54
N LEU A 40 4.83 3.63 -6.53
CA LEU A 40 5.10 2.89 -7.76
C LEU A 40 6.11 1.76 -7.52
N GLU A 41 7.06 1.92 -6.61
CA GLU A 41 7.97 0.85 -6.21
C GLU A 41 7.21 -0.31 -5.54
N TYR A 42 6.24 -0.03 -4.69
CA TYR A 42 5.38 -1.08 -4.11
C TYR A 42 4.59 -1.80 -5.21
N ILE A 43 4.08 -1.07 -6.19
CA ILE A 43 3.37 -1.68 -7.31
C ILE A 43 4.29 -2.61 -8.11
N LYS A 44 5.52 -2.14 -8.39
CA LYS A 44 6.54 -2.88 -9.13
C LYS A 44 6.98 -4.17 -8.43
N TYR A 45 7.30 -4.07 -7.13
CA TYR A 45 7.99 -5.15 -6.42
C TYR A 45 7.06 -6.03 -5.58
N ILE A 46 5.85 -5.57 -5.26
CA ILE A 46 4.90 -6.31 -4.42
C ILE A 46 3.65 -6.64 -5.24
N ILE A 47 2.94 -5.64 -5.74
CA ILE A 47 1.60 -5.85 -6.32
C ILE A 47 1.65 -6.64 -7.63
N LEU A 48 2.49 -6.24 -8.59
CA LEU A 48 2.60 -6.93 -9.87
C LEU A 48 3.10 -8.38 -9.72
N PRO A 49 4.15 -8.68 -8.91
CA PRO A 49 4.55 -10.06 -8.68
C PRO A 49 3.49 -10.91 -7.96
N TRP A 50 2.69 -10.30 -7.08
CA TRP A 50 1.68 -11.02 -6.30
C TRP A 50 0.42 -11.35 -7.11
N PHE A 51 -0.11 -10.37 -7.85
CA PHE A 51 -1.38 -10.50 -8.58
C PHE A 51 -1.22 -10.71 -10.08
N GLY A 52 -0.04 -10.43 -10.64
CA GLY A 52 0.21 -10.40 -12.08
C GLY A 52 -0.34 -9.16 -12.80
N MET A 53 -1.05 -8.29 -12.09
CA MET A 53 -1.64 -7.07 -12.62
C MET A 53 -1.90 -6.03 -11.52
N PHE A 54 -2.10 -4.78 -11.92
CA PHE A 54 -2.54 -3.70 -11.04
C PHE A 54 -3.79 -3.05 -11.60
N GLU A 55 -4.87 -3.05 -10.83
CA GLU A 55 -6.18 -2.55 -11.27
C GLU A 55 -6.52 -1.21 -10.60
N VAL A 56 -6.77 -0.18 -11.41
CA VAL A 56 -7.13 1.16 -10.94
C VAL A 56 -8.54 1.53 -11.39
N VAL A 57 -9.34 2.04 -10.47
CA VAL A 57 -10.64 2.65 -10.76
C VAL A 57 -10.49 4.16 -10.73
N GLN A 58 -10.58 4.82 -11.87
CA GLN A 58 -10.41 6.27 -11.98
C GLN A 58 -11.73 6.99 -11.68
N LYS A 59 -11.69 8.02 -10.83
CA LYS A 59 -12.90 8.82 -10.52
C LYS A 59 -13.30 9.79 -11.62
N LYS A 60 -12.36 10.23 -12.47
CA LYS A 60 -12.63 11.17 -13.58
C LYS A 60 -12.87 10.42 -14.89
N GLY A 61 -13.92 10.81 -15.63
CA GLY A 61 -14.25 10.23 -16.94
C GLY A 61 -14.83 8.81 -16.84
N ASN A 62 -16.16 8.71 -16.83
CA ASN A 62 -16.95 7.46 -16.86
C ASN A 62 -16.63 6.35 -15.84
N GLY A 63 -15.78 6.56 -14.84
CA GLY A 63 -15.49 5.51 -13.84
C GLY A 63 -14.76 4.31 -14.42
N GLY A 64 -13.95 4.51 -15.47
CA GLY A 64 -13.27 3.43 -16.16
C GLY A 64 -12.32 2.67 -15.24
N LYS A 65 -12.50 1.34 -15.18
CA LYS A 65 -11.49 0.42 -14.63
C LYS A 65 -10.37 0.28 -15.67
N LYS A 66 -9.13 0.52 -15.26
CA LYS A 66 -7.94 0.26 -16.08
C LYS A 66 -7.07 -0.77 -15.37
N THR A 67 -6.58 -1.74 -16.14
CA THR A 67 -5.68 -2.77 -15.66
C THR A 67 -4.32 -2.57 -16.31
N PHE A 68 -3.26 -2.58 -15.49
CA PHE A 68 -1.87 -2.47 -15.91
C PHE A 68 -1.20 -3.83 -15.72
N LEU A 69 -0.55 -4.35 -16.76
CA LEU A 69 0.16 -5.63 -16.70
C LEU A 69 1.67 -5.46 -16.54
N SER A 70 2.17 -4.24 -16.73
CA SER A 70 3.59 -3.93 -16.60
C SER A 70 3.82 -2.53 -16.04
N MET A 71 5.02 -2.30 -15.53
CA MET A 71 5.41 -0.97 -15.01
C MET A 71 5.57 0.05 -16.14
N GLU A 72 5.91 -0.38 -17.35
CA GLU A 72 6.03 0.50 -18.52
C GLU A 72 4.68 1.14 -18.86
N GLU A 73 3.61 0.35 -18.92
CA GLU A 73 2.25 0.85 -19.16
C GLU A 73 1.80 1.82 -18.07
N LEU A 74 2.07 1.45 -16.81
CA LEU A 74 1.69 2.27 -15.66
C LEU A 74 2.45 3.59 -15.62
N THR A 75 3.75 3.55 -15.86
CA THR A 75 4.63 4.72 -15.79
C THR A 75 4.29 5.72 -16.90
N ALA A 76 4.05 5.24 -18.12
CA ALA A 76 3.63 6.10 -19.24
C ALA A 76 2.32 6.85 -18.94
N ASP A 77 1.34 6.16 -18.37
CA ASP A 77 0.07 6.75 -17.95
C ASP A 77 0.23 7.75 -16.79
N TYR A 78 1.10 7.43 -15.84
CA TYR A 78 1.36 8.29 -14.68
C TYR A 78 2.09 9.57 -15.06
N GLU A 79 3.16 9.47 -15.86
CA GLU A 79 3.99 10.60 -16.30
C GLU A 79 3.25 11.52 -17.29
N SER A 80 2.39 10.96 -18.16
CA SER A 80 1.50 11.77 -19.00
C SER A 80 0.44 12.53 -18.19
N GLY A 81 0.11 12.03 -17.00
CA GLY A 81 -0.96 12.53 -16.14
C GLY A 81 -2.34 11.99 -16.49
N ALA A 82 -2.41 10.96 -17.35
CA ALA A 82 -3.64 10.21 -17.58
C ALA A 82 -4.07 9.44 -16.32
N LEU A 83 -3.09 9.00 -15.51
CA LEU A 83 -3.32 8.34 -14.23
C LEU A 83 -3.01 9.30 -13.06
N HIS A 84 -4.00 9.55 -12.21
CA HIS A 84 -3.86 10.50 -11.10
C HIS A 84 -3.28 9.83 -9.83
N PRO A 85 -2.41 10.51 -9.05
CA PRO A 85 -1.82 9.94 -7.83
C PRO A 85 -2.83 9.43 -6.81
N ALA A 86 -3.96 10.13 -6.66
CA ALA A 86 -5.02 9.71 -5.74
C ALA A 86 -5.66 8.36 -6.13
N ASP A 87 -5.80 8.10 -7.44
CA ASP A 87 -6.37 6.83 -7.92
C ASP A 87 -5.35 5.69 -7.73
N VAL A 88 -4.05 5.97 -7.95
CA VAL A 88 -2.95 5.02 -7.67
C VAL A 88 -2.90 4.64 -6.20
N LYS A 89 -2.91 5.63 -5.30
CA LYS A 89 -2.88 5.39 -3.85
C LYS A 89 -4.06 4.55 -3.40
N LEU A 90 -5.27 4.86 -3.87
CA LEU A 90 -6.47 4.11 -3.53
C LEU A 90 -6.43 2.65 -4.03
N ALA A 91 -5.92 2.43 -5.24
CA ALA A 91 -5.75 1.08 -5.78
C ALA A 91 -4.66 0.28 -5.04
N LEU A 92 -3.55 0.94 -4.68
CA LEU A 92 -2.49 0.34 -3.90
C LEU A 92 -2.96 -0.03 -2.49
N GLU A 93 -3.69 0.86 -1.81
CA GLU A 93 -4.29 0.63 -0.50
C GLU A 93 -5.17 -0.64 -0.49
N LYS A 94 -6.04 -0.78 -1.50
CA LYS A 94 -6.90 -1.96 -1.66
C LYS A 94 -6.08 -3.23 -1.84
N SER A 95 -5.10 -3.19 -2.74
CA SER A 95 -4.24 -4.34 -3.05
C SER A 95 -3.43 -4.79 -1.83
N LEU A 96 -2.89 -3.85 -1.06
CA LEU A 96 -2.16 -4.13 0.18
C LEU A 96 -3.07 -4.75 1.24
N ASN A 97 -4.29 -4.22 1.40
CA ASN A 97 -5.27 -4.77 2.33
C ASN A 97 -5.64 -6.22 1.99
N GLU A 98 -5.74 -6.57 0.70
CA GLU A 98 -5.97 -7.94 0.26
C GLU A 98 -4.79 -8.86 0.59
N ILE A 99 -3.55 -8.39 0.34
CA ILE A 99 -2.33 -9.15 0.67
C ILE A 99 -2.21 -9.39 2.18
N LEU A 100 -2.56 -8.40 3.01
CA LEU A 100 -2.43 -8.49 4.46
C LEU A 100 -3.59 -9.20 5.16
N GLN A 101 -4.73 -9.39 4.48
CA GLN A 101 -5.92 -10.01 5.09
C GLN A 101 -5.64 -11.40 5.71
N PRO A 102 -4.91 -12.34 5.05
CA PRO A 102 -4.61 -13.64 5.64
C PRO A 102 -3.76 -13.54 6.92
N VAL A 103 -2.90 -12.52 7.01
CA VAL A 103 -2.04 -12.27 8.18
C VAL A 103 -2.90 -11.79 9.35
N ARG A 104 -3.79 -10.81 9.11
CA ARG A 104 -4.75 -10.34 10.10
C ARG A 104 -5.66 -11.46 10.60
N ASP A 105 -6.15 -12.30 9.69
CA ASP A 105 -6.98 -13.44 10.03
C ASP A 105 -6.23 -14.49 10.87
N HIS A 106 -4.91 -14.61 10.71
CA HIS A 106 -4.09 -15.50 11.52
C HIS A 106 -3.96 -14.97 12.95
N PHE A 107 -3.59 -13.70 13.12
CA PHE A 107 -3.44 -13.06 14.43
C PHE A 107 -4.77 -12.91 15.18
N GLY A 108 -5.90 -12.75 14.47
CA GLY A 108 -7.22 -12.69 15.09
C GLY A 108 -7.74 -14.04 15.62
N ARG A 109 -7.23 -15.17 15.11
CA ARG A 109 -7.71 -16.53 15.48
C ARG A 109 -6.78 -17.28 16.42
N ASN A 110 -5.54 -16.85 16.57
CA ASN A 110 -4.53 -17.51 17.40
C ASN A 110 -4.17 -16.64 18.61
N GLY A 111 -4.58 -17.08 19.81
CA GLY A 111 -4.35 -16.34 21.06
C GLY A 111 -2.86 -16.07 21.33
N GLU A 112 -1.99 -17.06 21.13
CA GLU A 112 -0.54 -16.88 21.34
C GLU A 112 0.08 -15.88 20.36
N ALA A 113 -0.41 -15.85 19.11
CA ALA A 113 0.08 -14.91 18.11
C ALA A 113 -0.40 -13.48 18.42
N LYS A 114 -1.61 -13.33 18.96
CA LYS A 114 -2.15 -12.06 19.41
C LYS A 114 -1.34 -11.50 20.59
N ASP A 115 -1.06 -12.32 21.59
CA ASP A 115 -0.27 -11.93 22.76
C ASP A 115 1.15 -11.48 22.35
N LEU A 116 1.74 -12.14 21.34
CA LEU A 116 3.04 -11.77 20.81
C LEU A 116 3.03 -10.39 20.12
N VAL A 117 1.99 -10.07 19.35
CA VAL A 117 1.85 -8.76 18.71
C VAL A 117 1.66 -7.66 19.75
N GLU A 118 0.86 -7.91 20.78
CA GLU A 118 0.66 -6.97 21.90
C GLU A 118 1.99 -6.72 22.66
N ALA A 119 2.76 -7.77 22.96
CA ALA A 119 4.07 -7.63 23.61
C ALA A 119 5.09 -6.85 22.76
N ILE A 120 5.04 -7.01 21.44
CA ILE A 120 5.85 -6.22 20.50
C ILE A 120 5.38 -4.75 20.50
N GLY A 121 4.08 -4.51 20.60
CA GLY A 121 3.44 -3.20 20.72
C GLY A 121 3.89 -2.39 21.95
N GLU A 122 3.97 -3.04 23.11
CA GLU A 122 4.41 -2.41 24.36
C GLU A 122 5.86 -1.93 24.30
N CYS A 123 6.70 -2.57 23.49
CA CYS A 123 8.07 -2.13 23.23
C CYS A 123 8.15 -0.84 22.39
N TYR A 124 7.04 -0.38 21.81
CA TYR A 124 6.96 0.83 20.97
C TYR A 124 6.38 2.05 21.69
N GLY A 125 5.77 1.86 22.86
CA GLY A 125 5.14 2.92 23.67
C GLY A 125 6.08 3.58 24.70
N ALA A 126 7.35 3.17 24.74
CA ALA A 126 8.38 3.81 25.57
C ALA A 126 9.18 4.82 24.72
N ASP A 127 8.88 6.09 24.96
CA ASP A 127 9.59 7.33 24.60
C ASP A 127 9.39 7.92 23.18
#